data_AF-A0A137P0W2-F1
#
_entry.id   AF-A0A137P0W2-F1
#
_cell.length_a   1.000
_cell.length_b   1.000
_cell.length_c   1.000
_cell.angle_alpha   90.00
_cell.angle_beta   90.00
_cell.angle_gamma   90.00
#
_symmetry.space_group_name_H-M   'P 1'
#
loop_
_entity.id
_entity.type
_entity.pdbx_description
1 polymer ?
#
loop_
_entity_poly.entity_id
_entity_poly.type
_entity_poly.pdbx_seq_one_letter_code
_entity_poly.pdbx_strand_id
1 'polypeptide(L)'
;MNDNSTPQTNKLACIRCRLKRQKCDRKLNGCTRCKGTIFKCCYPERKKRRRKHEISQISSPSMTYIPNDMAPVLYSNMSSSPQIGYSQDSSTTFSPYLSAPSTPLMTSGPFITDELFMNDLASIYLTYIYPSFQIFTPEDFQQKANFWAFNNSIHLVAYYYAYPDQQQSPMAETMKKMHAWTYRQVSQMTPNLKTLQTLANLNLIRYLQRDRETFDLELHQLARISKQLGLHKYSQKFGDKLNFKRNLIYMHLKSLQLASF
;
A
#
# COMPACT_ATOMS: atom_id res chain seq x y z
N MET A 1 -48.07 -25.76 17.20
CA MET A 1 -47.95 -24.44 16.55
C MET A 1 -46.61 -24.44 15.82
N ASN A 2 -46.63 -24.67 14.50
CA ASN A 2 -45.42 -24.71 13.68
C ASN A 2 -45.32 -23.39 12.90
N ASP A 3 -44.55 -22.44 13.42
CA ASP A 3 -44.22 -21.21 12.69
C ASP A 3 -43.27 -21.55 11.53
N ASN A 4 -43.88 -21.80 10.37
CA ASN A 4 -43.21 -22.07 9.11
C ASN A 4 -42.73 -20.74 8.47
N SER A 5 -41.95 -19.97 9.22
CA SER A 5 -41.33 -18.75 8.70
C SER A 5 -40.15 -19.14 7.79
N THR A 6 -40.40 -19.14 6.48
CA THR A 6 -39.33 -19.36 5.49
C THR A 6 -38.22 -18.32 5.70
N PRO A 7 -36.97 -18.75 5.95
CA PRO A 7 -35.88 -17.82 6.24
C PRO A 7 -35.64 -16.90 5.05
N GLN A 8 -35.66 -15.59 5.29
CA GLN A 8 -35.36 -14.56 4.28
C GLN A 8 -33.96 -14.81 3.70
N THR A 9 -33.90 -15.21 2.43
CA THR A 9 -32.64 -15.37 1.71
C THR A 9 -32.24 -14.06 1.01
N ASN A 10 -30.96 -13.71 1.08
CA ASN A 10 -30.44 -12.58 0.30
C ASN A 10 -30.59 -12.85 -1.21
N LYS A 11 -30.97 -11.84 -1.99
CA LYS A 11 -31.12 -12.00 -3.45
C LYS A 11 -29.78 -12.02 -4.20
N LEU A 12 -28.72 -11.46 -3.61
CA LEU A 12 -27.38 -11.38 -4.20
C LEU A 12 -26.44 -12.43 -3.61
N ALA A 13 -25.47 -12.90 -4.40
CA ALA A 13 -24.36 -13.69 -3.88
C ALA A 13 -23.48 -12.84 -2.96
N CYS A 14 -22.89 -13.44 -1.94
CA CYS A 14 -21.90 -12.75 -1.10
C CYS A 14 -20.68 -12.33 -1.94
N ILE A 15 -19.96 -11.30 -1.48
CA ILE A 15 -18.82 -10.70 -2.20
C ILE A 15 -17.78 -11.77 -2.57
N ARG A 16 -17.48 -12.68 -1.64
CA ARG A 16 -16.45 -13.71 -1.84
C ARG A 16 -16.83 -14.76 -2.87
N CYS A 17 -18.06 -15.28 -2.82
CA CYS A 17 -18.55 -16.22 -3.83
C CYS A 17 -18.63 -15.55 -5.21
N ARG A 18 -18.96 -14.25 -5.27
CA ARG A 18 -18.97 -13.47 -6.50
C ARG A 18 -17.58 -13.33 -7.12
N LEU A 19 -16.56 -12.98 -6.32
CA LEU A 19 -15.16 -12.89 -6.77
C LEU A 19 -14.64 -14.24 -7.28
N LYS A 20 -14.96 -15.32 -6.57
CA LYS A 20 -14.58 -16.69 -6.97
C LYS A 20 -15.43 -17.29 -8.09
N ARG A 21 -16.47 -16.58 -8.57
CA ARG A 21 -17.44 -17.07 -9.56
C ARG A 21 -18.09 -18.42 -9.18
N GLN A 22 -18.42 -18.59 -7.90
CA GLN A 22 -19.00 -19.82 -7.35
C GLN A 22 -20.45 -19.63 -6.88
N LYS A 23 -21.23 -20.72 -6.85
CA LYS A 23 -22.62 -20.72 -6.33
C LYS A 23 -22.64 -20.39 -4.83
N CYS A 24 -23.46 -19.42 -4.46
CA CYS A 24 -23.70 -18.98 -3.08
C CYS A 24 -25.10 -19.42 -2.64
N ASP A 25 -25.22 -20.01 -1.45
CA ASP A 25 -26.48 -20.47 -0.85
C ASP A 25 -27.25 -19.35 -0.09
N ARG A 26 -26.66 -18.15 0.02
CA ARG A 26 -27.34 -16.89 0.41
C ARG A 26 -28.06 -16.89 1.77
N LYS A 27 -27.64 -17.76 2.70
CA LYS A 27 -28.15 -17.81 4.09
C LYS A 27 -27.85 -16.50 4.83
N LEU A 28 -28.78 -16.07 5.68
CA LEU A 28 -28.73 -14.80 6.43
C LEU A 28 -27.46 -14.71 7.30
N ASN A 29 -27.18 -15.79 8.05
CA ASN A 29 -26.04 -15.88 8.97
C ASN A 29 -24.72 -16.30 8.28
N GLY A 30 -24.57 -15.93 7.01
CA GLY A 30 -23.43 -16.29 6.18
C GLY A 30 -23.65 -17.59 5.38
N CYS A 31 -23.10 -17.57 4.16
CA CYS A 31 -23.20 -18.69 3.22
C CYS A 31 -22.41 -19.91 3.74
N THR A 32 -22.85 -21.13 3.43
CA THR A 32 -22.23 -22.38 3.93
C THR A 32 -20.74 -22.45 3.59
N ARG A 33 -20.34 -21.92 2.42
CA ARG A 33 -18.93 -21.87 2.00
C ARG A 33 -18.07 -20.89 2.79
N CYS A 34 -18.65 -19.82 3.33
CA CYS A 34 -17.92 -18.84 4.12
C CYS A 34 -17.95 -19.16 5.63
N LYS A 35 -18.91 -19.98 6.09
CA LYS A 35 -19.09 -20.32 7.50
C LYS A 35 -17.89 -21.07 8.12
N GLY A 36 -17.10 -21.77 7.30
CA GLY A 36 -15.88 -22.49 7.73
C GLY A 36 -14.57 -21.73 7.46
N THR A 37 -14.63 -20.43 7.22
CA THR A 37 -13.43 -19.64 6.92
C THR A 37 -13.29 -18.48 7.89
N ILE A 38 -12.05 -18.04 8.16
CA ILE A 38 -11.75 -16.87 9.00
C ILE A 38 -12.35 -15.55 8.47
N PHE A 39 -12.78 -15.52 7.20
CA PHE A 39 -13.30 -14.30 6.57
C PHE A 39 -14.82 -14.18 6.74
N LYS A 40 -15.28 -13.02 7.22
CA LYS A 40 -16.71 -12.70 7.39
C LYS A 40 -17.45 -12.75 6.04
N CYS A 41 -18.59 -13.43 6.03
CA CYS A 41 -19.45 -13.50 4.85
C CYS A 41 -20.26 -12.20 4.70
N CYS A 42 -19.88 -11.33 3.75
CA CYS A 42 -20.57 -10.06 3.52
C CYS A 42 -21.39 -10.09 2.23
N TYR A 43 -22.65 -9.66 2.30
CA TYR A 43 -23.50 -9.43 1.13
C TYR A 43 -23.46 -7.96 0.73
N PRO A 44 -23.30 -7.63 -0.57
CA PRO A 44 -23.27 -6.24 -0.99
C PRO A 44 -24.62 -5.57 -0.79
N GLU A 45 -24.62 -4.35 -0.28
CA GLU A 45 -25.84 -3.56 -0.15
C GLU A 45 -26.40 -3.23 -1.54
N ARG A 46 -27.71 -3.36 -1.70
CA ARG A 46 -28.36 -3.12 -2.98
C ARG A 46 -28.41 -1.62 -3.23
N LYS A 47 -27.46 -1.09 -3.99
CA LYS A 47 -27.52 0.29 -4.47
C LYS A 47 -28.89 0.51 -5.13
N LYS A 48 -29.71 1.40 -4.55
CA LYS A 48 -30.97 1.81 -5.16
C LYS A 48 -30.61 2.37 -6.54
N ARG A 49 -30.96 1.64 -7.60
CA ARG A 49 -30.77 2.11 -8.97
C ARG A 49 -31.59 3.39 -9.08
N ARG A 50 -30.95 4.57 -9.08
CA ARG A 50 -31.65 5.82 -9.39
C ARG A 50 -32.35 5.59 -10.71
N ARG A 51 -33.69 5.57 -10.70
CA ARG A 51 -34.47 5.57 -11.94
C ARG A 51 -34.01 6.83 -12.67
N LYS A 52 -33.50 6.66 -13.88
CA LYS A 52 -33.06 7.74 -14.77
C LYS A 52 -34.33 8.48 -15.21
N HIS A 53 -34.89 9.29 -14.32
CA HIS A 53 -35.98 10.20 -14.66
C HIS A 53 -35.32 11.40 -15.33
N GLU A 54 -35.57 11.51 -16.63
CA GLU A 54 -35.68 12.76 -17.40
C GLU A 54 -34.73 13.90 -17.02
N ILE A 55 -33.60 13.96 -17.72
CA ILE A 55 -33.00 15.26 -18.07
C ILE A 55 -32.85 15.22 -19.60
N SER A 56 -33.99 15.43 -20.26
CA SER A 56 -34.12 15.59 -21.70
C SER A 56 -34.40 17.05 -22.05
N GLN A 57 -33.86 18.01 -21.30
CA GLN A 57 -34.03 19.44 -21.58
C GLN A 57 -32.83 20.23 -21.05
N ILE A 58 -31.68 20.13 -21.73
CA ILE A 58 -30.66 21.17 -21.66
C ILE A 58 -30.27 21.51 -23.10
N SER A 59 -30.86 22.60 -23.56
CA SER A 59 -30.53 23.36 -24.75
C SER A 59 -29.03 23.66 -24.81
N SER A 60 -28.48 23.47 -26.00
CA SER A 60 -27.11 23.71 -26.41
C SER A 60 -26.62 25.12 -26.03
N PRO A 61 -25.50 25.27 -25.29
CA PRO A 61 -24.83 26.56 -25.20
C PRO A 61 -24.01 26.79 -26.48
N SER A 62 -24.27 27.94 -27.09
CA SER A 62 -23.58 28.45 -28.27
C SER A 62 -22.06 28.56 -28.03
N MET A 63 -21.28 28.07 -29.00
CA MET A 63 -19.81 28.18 -29.03
C MET A 63 -19.40 29.62 -29.34
N THR A 64 -18.97 30.37 -28.33
CA THR A 64 -18.25 31.63 -28.53
C THR A 64 -16.76 31.34 -28.61
N TYR A 65 -16.21 31.48 -29.82
CA TYR A 65 -14.79 31.35 -30.14
C TYR A 65 -14.03 32.54 -29.54
N ILE A 66 -13.03 32.29 -28.69
CA ILE A 66 -12.05 33.31 -28.28
C ILE A 66 -10.68 32.85 -28.81
N PRO A 67 -10.10 33.54 -29.80
CA PRO A 67 -8.71 33.36 -30.16
C PRO A 67 -7.85 34.23 -29.23
N ASN A 68 -6.79 33.68 -28.65
CA ASN A 68 -5.68 34.49 -28.17
C ASN A 68 -4.37 33.72 -28.31
N ASP A 69 -3.67 34.10 -29.39
CA ASP A 69 -2.22 34.07 -29.52
C ASP A 69 -1.56 34.79 -28.33
N MET A 70 -0.45 34.23 -27.82
CA MET A 70 0.77 35.00 -27.49
C MET A 70 1.93 34.03 -27.18
N ALA A 71 3.10 34.47 -27.65
CA ALA A 71 4.32 33.73 -27.97
C ALA A 71 5.17 33.30 -26.74
N PRO A 72 6.23 32.48 -26.93
CA PRO A 72 7.04 31.94 -25.85
C PRO A 72 8.16 32.89 -25.43
N VAL A 73 8.30 33.09 -24.13
CA VAL A 73 9.43 33.83 -23.54
C VAL A 73 10.59 32.86 -23.31
N LEU A 74 11.62 33.00 -24.12
CA LEU A 74 12.95 32.42 -23.90
C LEU A 74 13.67 33.24 -22.83
N TYR A 75 13.98 32.64 -21.68
CA TYR A 75 15.06 33.10 -20.82
C TYR A 75 16.13 32.03 -20.73
N SER A 76 17.15 32.21 -21.56
CA SER A 76 18.50 31.72 -21.31
C SER A 76 19.07 32.51 -20.14
N ASN A 77 19.57 31.84 -19.10
CA ASN A 77 20.60 32.44 -18.25
C ASN A 77 21.60 31.39 -17.78
N MET A 78 22.83 31.60 -18.24
CA MET A 78 24.05 30.93 -17.83
C MET A 78 24.40 31.31 -16.40
N SER A 79 24.94 30.38 -15.61
CA SER A 79 25.90 30.67 -14.54
C SER A 79 26.59 29.39 -14.09
N SER A 80 27.82 29.23 -14.60
CA SER A 80 29.06 29.00 -13.84
C SER A 80 29.01 27.99 -12.69
N SER A 81 29.48 26.77 -12.97
CA SER A 81 29.84 25.79 -11.95
C SER A 81 31.33 25.93 -11.60
N PRO A 82 31.73 26.02 -10.32
CA PRO A 82 33.13 26.03 -9.92
C PRO A 82 33.75 24.63 -10.04
N GLN A 83 34.98 24.56 -10.54
CA GLN A 83 35.78 23.34 -10.56
C GLN A 83 36.25 22.99 -9.14
N ILE A 84 35.88 21.79 -8.68
CA ILE A 84 36.40 21.20 -7.44
C ILE A 84 37.68 20.43 -7.80
N GLY A 85 38.79 20.81 -7.17
CA GLY A 85 40.07 20.14 -7.29
C GLY A 85 40.02 18.72 -6.70
N TYR A 86 40.54 17.77 -7.46
CA TYR A 86 40.78 16.40 -6.99
C TYR A 86 42.15 16.35 -6.33
N SER A 87 42.19 16.20 -5.01
CA SER A 87 43.37 15.70 -4.30
C SER A 87 43.44 14.19 -4.53
N GLN A 88 44.44 13.77 -5.31
CA GLN A 88 44.90 12.39 -5.34
C GLN A 88 45.67 12.13 -4.06
N ASP A 89 45.24 11.15 -3.27
CA ASP A 89 46.13 10.52 -2.31
C ASP A 89 45.78 9.06 -2.06
N SER A 90 46.86 8.28 -2.05
CA SER A 90 47.08 7.08 -1.24
C SER A 90 46.45 5.74 -1.68
N SER A 91 47.21 5.07 -2.54
CA SER A 91 47.38 3.63 -2.68
C SER A 91 47.14 2.85 -1.38
N THR A 92 46.04 2.08 -1.31
CA THR A 92 45.83 1.10 -0.25
C THR A 92 46.01 -0.31 -0.80
N THR A 93 47.02 -0.98 -0.25
CA THR A 93 47.39 -2.38 -0.49
C THR A 93 46.19 -3.31 -0.34
N PHE A 94 45.82 -3.97 -1.44
CA PHE A 94 44.78 -4.99 -1.49
C PHE A 94 45.25 -6.25 -0.72
N SER A 95 44.54 -6.61 0.35
CA SER A 95 44.73 -7.87 1.07
C SER A 95 43.61 -8.84 0.70
N PRO A 96 43.88 -9.98 0.04
CA PRO A 96 42.86 -10.90 -0.43
C PRO A 96 42.57 -11.95 0.64
N TYR A 97 41.82 -11.58 1.68
CA TYR A 97 41.21 -12.55 2.58
C TYR A 97 39.70 -12.61 2.32
N LEU A 98 39.32 -13.65 1.56
CA LEU A 98 37.96 -14.14 1.37
C LEU A 98 37.33 -14.45 2.74
N SER A 99 36.75 -13.44 3.36
CA SER A 99 35.90 -13.60 4.53
C SER A 99 34.51 -13.97 4.02
N ALA A 100 34.00 -15.13 4.44
CA ALA A 100 32.64 -15.56 4.15
C ALA A 100 31.66 -14.43 4.51
N PRO A 101 30.59 -14.20 3.72
CA PRO A 101 29.62 -13.15 4.00
C PRO A 101 28.96 -13.45 5.35
N SER A 102 29.39 -12.74 6.38
CA SER A 102 28.77 -12.74 7.69
C SER A 102 27.34 -12.23 7.49
N THR A 103 26.36 -13.11 7.65
CA THR A 103 24.96 -12.72 7.74
C THR A 103 24.85 -11.61 8.78
N PRO A 104 24.35 -10.42 8.42
CA PRO A 104 24.33 -9.29 9.32
C PRO A 104 23.59 -9.69 10.60
N LEU A 105 24.27 -9.53 11.74
CA LEU A 105 23.73 -9.76 13.07
C LEU A 105 22.43 -8.96 13.19
N MET A 106 21.28 -9.63 13.11
CA MET A 106 19.99 -8.96 13.32
C MET A 106 19.94 -8.47 14.75
N THR A 107 20.13 -7.17 14.93
CA THR A 107 20.02 -6.48 16.23
C THR A 107 18.63 -6.79 16.78
N SER A 108 18.55 -7.26 18.03
CA SER A 108 17.30 -7.67 18.67
C SER A 108 16.32 -6.49 18.71
N GLY A 109 15.38 -6.46 17.74
CA GLY A 109 14.29 -5.50 17.72
C GLY A 109 13.27 -5.77 18.82
N PRO A 110 12.31 -4.86 19.04
CA PRO A 110 11.15 -5.15 19.89
C PRO A 110 10.34 -6.29 19.26
N PHE A 111 10.31 -7.45 19.91
CA PHE A 111 9.54 -8.61 19.48
C PHE A 111 8.27 -8.76 20.32
N ILE A 112 7.15 -9.01 19.64
CA ILE A 112 5.90 -9.43 20.27
C ILE A 112 5.85 -10.95 20.16
N THR A 113 5.79 -11.63 21.31
CA THR A 113 5.79 -13.10 21.40
C THR A 113 4.40 -13.71 21.28
N ASP A 114 3.33 -12.90 21.34
CA ASP A 114 1.96 -13.38 21.22
C ASP A 114 1.62 -13.71 19.75
N GLU A 115 1.75 -14.99 19.41
CA GLU A 115 1.51 -15.50 18.05
C GLU A 115 0.03 -15.37 17.64
N LEU A 116 -0.91 -15.55 18.58
CA LEU A 116 -2.34 -15.46 18.29
C LEU A 116 -2.70 -14.03 17.89
N PHE A 117 -2.23 -13.06 18.66
CA PHE A 117 -2.42 -11.65 18.34
C PHE A 117 -1.83 -11.26 16.97
N MET A 118 -0.62 -11.74 16.65
CA MET A 118 0.01 -11.46 15.35
C MET A 118 -0.74 -12.12 14.18
N ASN A 119 -1.28 -13.33 14.39
CA ASN A 119 -2.12 -14.01 13.40
C ASN A 119 -3.46 -13.30 13.16
N ASP A 120 -4.05 -12.72 14.20
CA ASP A 120 -5.25 -11.89 14.09
C ASP A 120 -4.98 -10.61 13.29
N LEU A 121 -3.86 -9.93 13.57
CA LEU A 121 -3.44 -8.76 12.80
C LEU A 121 -3.20 -9.09 11.32
N ALA A 122 -2.53 -10.21 11.02
CA ALA A 122 -2.35 -10.66 9.64
C ALA A 122 -3.70 -10.91 8.94
N SER A 123 -4.67 -11.50 9.66
CA SER A 123 -6.02 -11.75 9.16
C SER A 123 -6.77 -10.44 8.89
N ILE A 124 -6.64 -9.45 9.77
CA ILE A 124 -7.21 -8.10 9.60
C ILE A 124 -6.63 -7.45 8.34
N TYR A 125 -5.30 -7.48 8.17
CA TYR A 125 -4.64 -6.89 7.01
C TYR A 125 -5.19 -7.47 5.70
N LEU A 126 -5.20 -8.79 5.59
CA LEU A 126 -5.64 -9.49 4.38
C LEU A 126 -7.13 -9.29 4.09
N THR A 127 -7.96 -9.12 5.12
CA THR A 127 -9.41 -9.00 4.98
C THR A 127 -9.86 -7.58 4.64
N TYR A 128 -9.28 -6.57 5.30
CA TYR A 128 -9.81 -5.20 5.26
C TYR A 128 -8.90 -4.21 4.55
N ILE A 129 -7.58 -4.39 4.64
CA ILE A 129 -6.61 -3.41 4.16
C ILE A 129 -6.16 -3.76 2.75
N TYR A 130 -5.73 -5.00 2.54
CA TYR A 130 -5.23 -5.49 1.25
C TYR A 130 -6.18 -5.23 0.07
N PRO A 131 -7.52 -5.43 0.18
CA PRO A 131 -8.42 -5.17 -0.94
C PRO A 131 -8.44 -3.70 -1.39
N SER A 132 -8.20 -2.78 -0.46
CA SER A 132 -8.22 -1.33 -0.68
C SER A 132 -6.83 -0.79 -1.07
N PHE A 133 -5.77 -1.37 -0.51
CA PHE A 133 -4.38 -0.95 -0.68
C PHE A 133 -3.53 -2.14 -1.15
N GLN A 134 -3.57 -2.44 -2.45
CA GLN A 134 -2.92 -3.62 -3.04
C GLN A 134 -1.39 -3.50 -3.19
N ILE A 135 -0.69 -2.89 -2.24
CA ILE A 135 0.76 -2.60 -2.32
C ILE A 135 1.60 -3.85 -2.61
N PHE A 136 1.16 -5.00 -2.07
CA PHE A 136 1.80 -6.29 -2.26
C PHE A 136 1.06 -7.16 -3.29
N THR A 137 1.79 -8.10 -3.88
CA THR A 137 1.20 -9.11 -4.77
C THR A 137 1.00 -10.44 -4.05
N PRO A 138 0.13 -11.34 -4.55
CA PRO A 138 -0.04 -12.68 -4.01
C PRO A 138 1.28 -13.45 -3.85
N GLU A 139 2.23 -13.26 -4.77
CA GLU A 139 3.55 -13.89 -4.70
C GLU A 139 4.40 -13.36 -3.54
N ASP A 140 4.23 -12.10 -3.14
CA ASP A 140 4.97 -11.51 -2.02
C ASP A 140 4.55 -12.17 -0.70
N PHE A 141 3.27 -12.55 -0.56
CA PHE A 141 2.77 -13.31 0.60
C PHE A 141 3.26 -14.75 0.64
N GLN A 142 3.66 -15.34 -0.49
CA GLN A 142 4.29 -16.67 -0.49
C GLN A 142 5.73 -16.61 0.04
N GLN A 143 6.39 -15.46 -0.12
CA GLN A 143 7.77 -15.23 0.35
C GLN A 143 7.83 -14.70 1.79
N LYS A 144 6.71 -14.78 2.53
CA LYS A 144 6.53 -14.21 3.87
C LYS A 144 7.64 -14.59 4.85
N ALA A 145 8.15 -15.82 4.78
CA ALA A 145 9.17 -16.32 5.72
C ALA A 145 10.52 -15.60 5.59
N ASN A 146 10.82 -15.01 4.43
CA ASN A 146 12.19 -14.58 4.11
C ASN A 146 12.43 -13.08 4.31
N PHE A 147 11.41 -12.31 4.69
CA PHE A 147 11.57 -10.86 4.87
C PHE A 147 10.82 -10.35 6.10
N TRP A 148 11.55 -10.27 7.21
CA TRP A 148 11.02 -9.84 8.50
C TRP A 148 10.32 -8.47 8.44
N ALA A 149 10.84 -7.52 7.67
CA ALA A 149 10.31 -6.17 7.62
C ALA A 149 8.94 -6.11 6.91
N PHE A 150 8.73 -6.99 5.93
CA PHE A 150 7.43 -7.17 5.30
C PHE A 150 6.41 -7.66 6.32
N ASN A 151 6.75 -8.66 7.14
CA ASN A 151 5.88 -9.16 8.21
C ASN A 151 5.53 -8.08 9.21
N ASN A 152 6.53 -7.36 9.70
CA ASN A 152 6.31 -6.26 10.63
C ASN A 152 5.40 -5.19 10.04
N SER A 153 5.59 -4.82 8.77
CA SER A 153 4.75 -3.80 8.12
C SER A 153 3.28 -4.23 8.02
N ILE A 154 3.00 -5.51 7.77
CA ILE A 154 1.63 -6.05 7.75
C ILE A 154 0.97 -5.90 9.12
N HIS A 155 1.66 -6.34 10.18
CA HIS A 155 1.11 -6.30 11.54
C HIS A 155 0.93 -4.86 12.03
N LEU A 156 1.90 -3.97 11.77
CA LEU A 156 1.83 -2.57 12.16
C LEU A 156 0.64 -1.85 11.52
N VAL A 157 0.48 -1.97 10.20
CA VAL A 157 -0.64 -1.33 9.49
C VAL A 157 -1.99 -1.89 9.95
N ALA A 158 -2.07 -3.20 10.18
CA ALA A 158 -3.26 -3.83 10.73
C ALA A 158 -3.60 -3.31 12.13
N TYR A 159 -2.59 -3.14 12.98
CA TYR A 159 -2.78 -2.64 14.34
C TYR A 159 -3.36 -1.23 14.34
N TYR A 160 -2.73 -0.30 13.61
CA TYR A 160 -3.21 1.09 13.55
C TYR A 160 -4.58 1.22 12.85
N TYR A 161 -4.91 0.31 11.94
CA TYR A 161 -6.24 0.24 11.35
C TYR A 161 -7.31 -0.25 12.35
N ALA A 162 -7.00 -1.29 13.13
CA ALA A 162 -7.95 -1.93 14.04
C ALA A 162 -8.14 -1.18 15.36
N TYR A 163 -7.11 -0.48 15.83
CA TYR A 163 -7.07 0.16 17.15
C TYR A 163 -6.68 1.66 17.07
N PRO A 164 -7.40 2.49 16.30
CA PRO A 164 -7.03 3.90 16.11
C PRO A 164 -7.03 4.71 17.42
N ASP A 165 -7.92 4.36 18.36
CA ASP A 165 -8.13 5.10 19.61
C ASP A 165 -7.23 4.63 20.77
N GLN A 166 -6.49 3.53 20.62
CA GLN A 166 -5.73 2.92 21.72
C GLN A 166 -4.30 3.43 21.87
N GLN A 167 -4.02 4.70 21.53
CA GLN A 167 -2.66 5.22 21.47
C GLN A 167 -1.90 5.22 22.81
N GLN A 168 -2.61 5.11 23.94
CA GLN A 168 -2.00 5.10 25.28
C GLN A 168 -1.83 3.69 25.87
N SER A 169 -2.22 2.62 25.16
CA SER A 169 -2.06 1.26 25.67
C SER A 169 -0.58 0.84 25.71
N PRO A 170 -0.16 -0.04 26.64
CA PRO A 170 1.20 -0.61 26.62
C PRO A 170 1.55 -1.27 25.28
N MET A 171 0.55 -1.88 24.63
CA MET A 171 0.70 -2.44 23.29
C MET A 171 0.97 -1.36 22.23
N ALA A 172 0.31 -0.20 22.31
CA ALA A 172 0.55 0.90 21.38
C ALA A 172 1.99 1.42 21.47
N GLU A 173 2.55 1.50 22.67
CA GLU A 173 3.95 1.90 22.83
C GLU A 173 4.92 0.86 22.24
N THR A 174 4.63 -0.44 22.41
CA THR A 174 5.39 -1.52 21.75
C THR A 174 5.29 -1.43 20.23
N MET A 175 4.08 -1.21 19.70
CA MET A 175 3.84 -1.05 18.26
C MET A 175 4.53 0.19 17.69
N LYS A 176 4.55 1.31 18.44
CA LYS A 176 5.25 2.53 18.07
C LYS A 176 6.77 2.31 17.99
N LYS A 177 7.35 1.61 18.98
CA LYS A 177 8.77 1.22 18.96
C LYS A 177 9.08 0.28 17.80
N MET A 178 8.23 -0.72 17.56
CA MET A 178 8.37 -1.64 16.42
C MET A 178 8.26 -0.92 15.08
N HIS A 179 7.37 0.07 14.97
CA HIS A 179 7.26 0.91 13.78
C HIS A 179 8.53 1.72 13.55
N ALA A 180 8.98 2.48 14.55
CA ALA A 180 10.19 3.30 14.43
C ALA A 180 11.42 2.46 14.08
N TRP A 181 11.59 1.31 14.73
CA TRP A 181 12.68 0.38 14.45
C TRP A 181 12.58 -0.19 13.03
N THR A 182 11.42 -0.72 12.63
CA THR A 182 11.21 -1.29 11.28
C THR A 182 11.44 -0.25 10.20
N TYR A 183 10.88 0.95 10.34
CA TYR A 183 11.03 2.03 9.37
C TYR A 183 12.50 2.44 9.20
N ARG A 184 13.22 2.62 10.31
CA ARG A 184 14.64 2.97 10.30
C ARG A 184 15.47 1.92 9.59
N GLN A 185 15.29 0.65 9.94
CA GLN A 185 16.03 -0.45 9.33
C GLN A 185 15.75 -0.53 7.81
N VAL A 186 14.49 -0.52 7.40
CA VAL A 186 14.11 -0.60 5.97
C VAL A 186 14.65 0.60 5.19
N SER A 187 14.65 1.80 5.78
CA SER A 187 15.21 3.01 5.15
C SER A 187 16.72 2.96 4.95
N GLN A 188 17.44 2.12 5.72
CA GLN A 188 18.88 1.92 5.60
C GLN A 188 19.24 0.76 4.65
N MET A 189 18.28 -0.07 4.26
CA MET A 189 18.51 -1.18 3.32
C MET A 189 18.77 -0.66 1.91
N THR A 190 19.46 -1.47 1.10
CA THR A 190 19.66 -1.18 -0.31
C THR A 190 18.30 -1.00 -1.01
N PRO A 191 18.09 0.10 -1.76
CA PRO A 191 16.86 0.33 -2.48
C PRO A 191 16.56 -0.80 -3.46
N ASN A 192 15.44 -1.48 -3.26
CA ASN A 192 14.87 -2.43 -4.20
C ASN A 192 13.34 -2.36 -4.15
N LEU A 193 12.67 -3.14 -5.00
CA LEU A 193 11.21 -3.11 -5.10
C LEU A 193 10.53 -3.49 -3.76
N LYS A 194 11.05 -4.49 -3.05
CA LYS A 194 10.49 -4.92 -1.76
C LYS A 194 10.69 -3.83 -0.70
N THR A 195 11.86 -3.19 -0.65
CA THR A 195 12.11 -2.06 0.25
C THR A 195 11.10 -0.93 0.01
N LEU A 196 10.85 -0.58 -1.25
CA LEU A 196 9.87 0.44 -1.62
C LEU A 196 8.44 0.04 -1.25
N GLN A 197 8.03 -1.21 -1.51
CA GLN A 197 6.71 -1.72 -1.12
C GLN A 197 6.51 -1.68 0.40
N THR A 198 7.50 -2.14 1.17
CA THR A 198 7.45 -2.13 2.63
C THR A 198 7.35 -0.70 3.17
N LEU A 199 8.15 0.24 2.67
CA LEU A 199 8.06 1.65 3.09
C LEU A 199 6.70 2.26 2.70
N ALA A 200 6.20 1.98 1.50
CA ALA A 200 4.88 2.46 1.08
C ALA A 200 3.76 1.90 1.97
N ASN A 201 3.86 0.63 2.38
CA ASN A 201 2.91 0.04 3.31
C ASN A 201 3.01 0.68 4.70
N LEU A 202 4.22 0.91 5.22
CA LEU A 202 4.40 1.61 6.50
C LEU A 202 3.84 3.04 6.48
N ASN A 203 3.97 3.76 5.36
CA ASN A 203 3.43 5.10 5.20
C ASN A 203 1.88 5.13 5.32
N LEU A 204 1.18 4.02 5.07
CA LEU A 204 -0.26 3.92 5.35
C LEU A 204 -0.60 4.19 6.82
N ILE A 205 0.33 3.96 7.76
CA ILE A 205 0.12 4.27 9.18
C ILE A 205 -0.11 5.77 9.36
N ARG A 206 0.68 6.63 8.69
CA ARG A 206 0.52 8.09 8.74
C ARG A 206 -0.80 8.53 8.16
N TYR A 207 -1.20 7.92 7.05
CA TYR A 207 -2.52 8.13 6.45
C TYR A 207 -3.65 7.77 7.42
N LEU A 208 -3.59 6.61 8.06
CA LEU A 208 -4.59 6.15 9.03
C LEU A 208 -4.64 7.04 10.27
N GLN A 209 -3.50 7.56 10.72
CA GLN A 209 -3.38 8.48 11.85
C GLN A 209 -3.77 9.93 11.52
N ARG A 210 -4.00 10.25 10.24
CA ARG A 210 -4.25 11.61 9.74
C ARG A 210 -3.08 12.57 9.98
N ASP A 211 -1.86 12.04 10.05
CA ASP A 211 -0.61 12.79 10.20
C ASP A 211 -0.11 13.22 8.81
N ARG A 212 -0.73 14.26 8.26
CA ARG A 212 -0.52 14.71 6.87
C ARG A 212 0.91 15.19 6.61
N GLU A 213 1.48 15.95 7.54
CA GLU A 213 2.82 16.51 7.39
C GLU A 213 3.88 15.41 7.25
N THR A 214 3.84 14.42 8.15
CA THR A 214 4.77 13.29 8.10
C THR A 214 4.49 12.39 6.90
N PHE A 215 3.21 12.19 6.55
CA PHE A 215 2.81 11.44 5.36
C PHE A 215 3.44 12.01 4.08
N ASP A 216 3.32 13.32 3.86
CA ASP A 216 3.84 14.00 2.67
C ASP A 216 5.38 13.94 2.61
N LEU A 217 6.06 14.11 3.76
CA LEU A 217 7.51 13.99 3.85
C LEU A 217 8.00 12.57 3.48
N GLU A 218 7.39 11.54 4.06
CA GLU A 218 7.72 10.14 3.76
C GLU A 218 7.37 9.80 2.29
N LEU A 219 6.32 10.41 1.73
CA LEU A 219 5.92 10.22 0.33
C LEU A 219 6.95 10.79 -0.65
N HIS A 220 7.58 11.92 -0.33
CA HIS A 220 8.72 12.44 -1.09
C HIS A 220 9.92 11.49 -1.06
N GLN A 221 10.20 10.87 0.09
CA GLN A 221 11.25 9.86 0.20
C GLN A 221 10.95 8.64 -0.70
N LEU A 222 9.72 8.15 -0.71
CA LEU A 222 9.26 7.06 -1.59
C LEU A 222 9.42 7.43 -3.07
N ALA A 223 9.07 8.66 -3.45
CA ALA A 223 9.24 9.16 -4.82
C ALA A 223 10.71 9.19 -5.24
N ARG A 224 11.62 9.60 -4.35
CA ARG A 224 13.07 9.58 -4.60
C ARG A 224 13.59 8.16 -4.82
N ILE A 225 13.20 7.21 -3.96
CA ILE A 225 13.56 5.78 -4.09
C ILE A 225 13.01 5.21 -5.40
N SER A 226 11.75 5.51 -5.72
CA SER A 226 11.12 5.10 -6.99
C SER A 226 11.87 5.61 -8.22
N LYS A 227 12.38 6.85 -8.17
CA LYS A 227 13.21 7.42 -9.24
C LYS A 227 14.56 6.71 -9.36
N GLN A 228 15.23 6.41 -8.23
CA GLN A 228 16.48 5.64 -8.21
C GLN A 228 16.30 4.23 -8.80
N LEU A 229 15.16 3.60 -8.55
CA LEU A 229 14.79 2.30 -9.12
C LEU A 229 14.32 2.37 -10.58
N GLY A 230 14.32 3.56 -11.19
CA GLY A 230 13.92 3.78 -12.57
C GLY A 230 12.42 3.54 -12.86
N LEU A 231 11.55 3.47 -11.84
CA LEU A 231 10.15 3.07 -12.02
C LEU A 231 9.37 4.03 -12.94
N HIS A 232 9.72 5.31 -12.92
CA HIS A 232 9.13 6.36 -13.75
C HIS A 232 9.28 6.12 -15.27
N LYS A 233 10.31 5.38 -15.71
CA LYS A 233 10.54 5.10 -17.14
C LYS A 233 9.62 4.00 -17.67
N TYR A 234 9.19 3.10 -16.78
CA TYR A 234 8.39 1.94 -17.14
C TYR A 234 6.88 2.23 -17.12
N SER A 235 6.47 3.42 -16.66
CA SER A 235 5.05 3.78 -16.55
C SER A 235 4.32 3.98 -17.88
N GLN A 236 5.07 4.10 -18.99
CA GLN A 236 4.52 4.44 -20.31
C GLN A 236 4.43 3.26 -21.28
N LYS A 237 4.97 2.08 -20.94
CA LYS A 237 4.97 0.88 -21.81
C LYS A 237 4.79 -0.39 -20.97
N PHE A 238 3.55 -0.79 -20.70
CA PHE A 238 3.27 -1.95 -19.84
C PHE A 238 2.85 -3.19 -20.64
N GLY A 239 3.82 -4.04 -21.00
CA GLY A 239 3.59 -5.39 -21.57
C GLY A 239 3.87 -6.57 -20.63
N ASP A 240 4.71 -6.41 -19.59
CA ASP A 240 5.25 -7.53 -18.81
C ASP A 240 4.77 -7.60 -17.34
N LYS A 241 4.88 -8.80 -16.72
CA LYS A 241 4.52 -9.02 -15.30
C LYS A 241 5.33 -8.18 -14.31
N LEU A 242 6.63 -7.96 -14.55
CA LEU A 242 7.48 -7.12 -13.70
C LEU A 242 7.01 -5.65 -13.72
N ASN A 243 6.49 -5.27 -14.88
CA ASN A 243 5.94 -3.97 -15.22
C ASN A 243 4.60 -3.75 -14.48
N PHE A 244 3.79 -4.79 -14.27
CA PHE A 244 2.58 -4.73 -13.44
C PHE A 244 2.85 -4.38 -11.96
N LYS A 245 3.80 -5.06 -11.28
CA LYS A 245 4.13 -4.77 -9.88
C LYS A 245 4.60 -3.31 -9.68
N ARG A 246 5.44 -2.86 -10.60
CA ARG A 246 5.95 -1.48 -10.62
C ARG A 246 4.84 -0.47 -10.88
N ASN A 247 3.93 -0.77 -11.81
CA ASN A 247 2.75 0.07 -12.07
C ASN A 247 1.85 0.17 -10.84
N LEU A 248 1.62 -0.94 -10.17
CA LEU A 248 0.68 -0.99 -9.05
C LEU A 248 1.16 -0.09 -7.91
N ILE A 249 2.43 -0.16 -7.55
CA ILE A 249 3.03 0.75 -6.56
C ILE A 249 2.97 2.21 -7.04
N TYR A 250 3.32 2.47 -8.31
CA TYR A 250 3.28 3.82 -8.85
C TYR A 250 1.86 4.42 -8.85
N MET A 251 0.86 3.66 -9.29
CA MET A 251 -0.55 4.03 -9.27
C MET A 251 -1.04 4.23 -7.84
N HIS A 252 -0.55 3.42 -6.90
CA HIS A 252 -0.89 3.56 -5.49
C HIS A 252 -0.31 4.85 -4.90
N LEU A 253 0.98 5.11 -5.10
CA LEU A 253 1.62 6.37 -4.69
C LEU A 253 0.92 7.57 -5.32
N LYS A 254 0.55 7.49 -6.60
CA LYS A 254 -0.20 8.55 -7.29
C LYS A 254 -1.62 8.71 -6.73
N SER A 255 -2.31 7.63 -6.38
CA SER A 255 -3.64 7.69 -5.76
C SER A 255 -3.58 8.30 -4.35
N LEU A 256 -2.53 7.98 -3.60
CA LEU A 256 -2.24 8.55 -2.30
C LEU A 256 -1.94 10.06 -2.40
N GLN A 257 -1.17 10.48 -3.41
CA GLN A 257 -0.93 11.90 -3.71
C GLN A 257 -2.21 12.65 -4.11
N LEU A 258 -3.16 11.99 -4.78
CA LEU A 258 -4.43 12.63 -5.16
C LEU A 258 -5.42 12.69 -4.01
N ALA A 259 -5.36 11.74 -3.07
CA ALA A 259 -6.22 11.70 -1.88
C ALA A 259 -5.76 12.65 -0.76
N SER A 260 -4.57 13.24 -0.87
CA SER A 260 -4.09 14.25 0.08
C SER A 260 -4.64 15.65 -0.19
N PHE A 261 -5.47 15.84 -1.22
CA PHE A 261 -6.19 17.09 -1.53
C PHE A 261 -7.69 16.95 -1.21
#